data_AF-A0A933QG75-F1
#
_entry.id   AF-A0A933QG75-F1
#
_cell.length_a   1.000
_cell.length_b   1.000
_cell.length_c   1.000
_cell.angle_alpha   90.00
_cell.angle_beta   90.00
_cell.angle_gamma   90.00
#
_symmetry.space_group_name_H-M   'P 1'
#
loop_
_entity.id
_entity.type
_entity.pdbx_description
1 polymer ?
#
loop_
_entity_poly.entity_id
_entity_poly.type
_entity_poly.pdbx_seq_one_letter_code
_entity_poly.pdbx_strand_id
1 'polypeptide(L)' 'MSTMNISLPESLKSFVDEQVSSGSYGTSSEYLRELIRKDQDRARLRKLLLAGAESAPTGPADGAYFDALRDRVRKRVRR' A
#
# COMPACT_ATOMS: atom_id res chain seq x y z
N MET A 1 -11.14 7.63 -18.99
CA MET A 1 -10.87 8.15 -17.63
C MET A 1 -12.10 8.87 -17.15
N SER A 2 -12.51 8.64 -15.89
CA SER A 2 -13.59 9.41 -15.27
C SER A 2 -13.00 10.66 -14.62
N THR A 3 -13.64 11.81 -14.81
CA THR A 3 -13.24 13.09 -14.20
C THR A 3 -13.93 13.27 -12.85
N MET A 4 -13.23 13.86 -11.89
CA MET A 4 -13.76 14.20 -10.56
C MET A 4 -13.36 15.65 -10.25
N ASN A 5 -14.35 16.49 -9.94
CA ASN A 5 -14.13 17.89 -9.54
C ASN A 5 -14.12 17.97 -8.01
N ILE A 6 -13.12 18.66 -7.45
CA ILE A 6 -12.93 18.78 -6.01
C ILE A 6 -12.67 20.24 -5.69
N SER A 7 -13.43 20.80 -4.76
CA SER A 7 -13.17 22.12 -4.18
C SER A 7 -12.28 21.97 -2.95
N LEU A 8 -11.20 22.75 -2.89
CA LEU A 8 -10.25 22.74 -1.78
C LEU A 8 -10.19 24.14 -1.14
N PRO A 9 -10.02 24.23 0.19
CA PRO A 9 -9.59 25.46 0.83
C PRO A 9 -8.25 25.95 0.26
N GLU A 10 -8.01 27.27 0.27
CA GLU A 10 -6.81 27.87 -0.33
C GLU A 10 -5.51 27.31 0.25
N SER A 11 -5.51 26.97 1.55
CA SER A 11 -4.35 26.36 2.21
C SER A 11 -3.99 24.99 1.62
N LEU A 12 -4.98 24.15 1.34
CA LEU A 12 -4.76 22.84 0.72
C LEU A 12 -4.37 22.97 -0.74
N LYS A 13 -4.98 23.92 -1.47
CA LYS A 13 -4.58 24.21 -2.86
C LYS A 13 -3.12 24.66 -2.93
N SER A 14 -2.71 25.61 -2.09
CA SER A 14 -1.34 26.11 -2.02
C SER A 14 -0.34 24.99 -1.73
N PHE A 15 -0.67 24.09 -0.80
CA PHE A 15 0.16 22.93 -0.50
C PHE A 15 0.30 22.00 -1.71
N VAL A 16 -0.78 21.72 -2.44
CA VAL A 16 -0.72 20.88 -3.66
C VAL A 16 0.12 21.56 -4.74
N ASP A 17 -0.02 22.87 -4.93
CA ASP A 17 0.75 23.67 -5.88
C ASP A 17 2.26 23.63 -5.54
N GLU A 18 2.63 23.65 -4.26
CA GLU A 18 4.01 23.45 -3.80
C GLU A 18 4.55 22.07 -4.16
N GLN A 19 3.77 21.01 -3.97
CA GLN A 19 4.17 19.64 -4.33
C GLN A 19 4.43 19.50 -5.85
N VAL A 20 3.62 20.16 -6.67
CA VAL A 20 3.81 20.18 -8.13
C VAL A 20 5.05 21.01 -8.51
N SER A 21 5.21 22.20 -7.93
CA SER A 21 6.36 23.08 -8.24
C SER A 21 7.71 22.52 -7.76
N SER A 22 7.72 21.66 -6.75
CA SER A 22 8.91 20.93 -6.30
C SER A 22 9.47 19.94 -7.35
N GLY A 23 8.76 19.74 -8.47
CA GLY A 23 9.17 18.86 -9.57
C GLY A 23 8.83 17.38 -9.36
N SER A 24 8.22 17.03 -8.22
CA SER A 24 7.84 15.64 -7.91
C SER A 24 6.57 15.18 -8.65
N TYR A 25 5.75 16.12 -9.14
CA TYR A 25 4.48 15.83 -9.81
C TYR A 25 4.25 16.84 -10.95
N GLY A 26 3.70 16.40 -12.08
CA GLY A 26 3.43 17.24 -13.24
C GLY A 26 2.11 18.01 -13.17
N THR A 27 1.14 17.54 -12.37
CA THR A 27 -0.15 18.22 -12.17
C THR A 27 -0.74 17.97 -10.77
N SER A 28 -1.64 18.84 -10.32
CA SER A 28 -2.39 18.66 -9.06
C SER A 28 -3.21 17.35 -9.06
N SER A 29 -3.80 16.99 -10.21
CA SER A 29 -4.53 15.72 -10.36
C SER A 29 -3.63 14.50 -10.25
N GLU A 30 -2.38 14.58 -10.69
CA GLU A 30 -1.40 13.51 -10.52
C GLU A 30 -1.03 13.34 -9.05
N TYR A 31 -0.72 14.43 -8.36
CA TYR A 31 -0.45 14.41 -6.92
C TYR A 31 -1.59 13.76 -6.13
N LEU A 32 -2.84 14.19 -6.39
CA LEU A 32 -4.00 13.65 -5.70
C LEU A 32 -4.24 12.16 -6.01
N ARG A 33 -4.02 11.71 -7.25
CA ARG A 33 -4.12 10.28 -7.59
C ARG A 33 -3.10 9.45 -6.82
N GLU A 34 -1.85 9.91 -6.73
CA GLU A 34 -0.82 9.23 -5.95
C GLU A 34 -1.13 9.24 -4.45
N LEU A 35 -1.68 10.34 -3.93
CA LEU A 35 -2.14 10.41 -2.53
C LEU A 35 -3.22 9.37 -2.24
N ILE A 36 -4.20 9.23 -3.14
CA ILE A 36 -5.28 8.23 -3.02
C ILE A 36 -4.70 6.80 -3.08
N ARG A 37 -3.76 6.51 -3.98
CA ARG A 37 -3.11 5.19 -4.03
C ARG A 37 -2.37 4.87 -2.73
N LYS A 38 -1.58 5.82 -2.20
CA LYS A 38 -0.91 5.66 -0.91
C LYS A 38 -1.90 5.42 0.22
N ASP A 39 -3.07 6.07 0.20
CA ASP A 39 -4.11 5.83 1.18
C ASP A 39 -4.73 4.43 1.07
N GLN A 40 -5.02 3.98 -0.15
CA GLN A 40 -5.50 2.62 -0.42
C GLN A 40 -4.49 1.57 0.06
N ASP A 41 -3.20 1.78 -0.19
CA ASP A 41 -2.14 0.87 0.26
C ASP A 41 -2.05 0.81 1.79
N ARG A 42 -2.13 1.96 2.47
CA ARG A 42 -2.20 2.01 3.94
C ARG A 42 -3.42 1.28 4.48
N ALA A 43 -4.60 1.51 3.89
CA ALA A 43 -5.83 0.85 4.28
C ALA A 43 -5.75 -0.67 4.08
N ARG A 44 -5.17 -1.11 2.95
CA ARG A 44 -4.93 -2.53 2.65
C ARG A 44 -3.98 -3.16 3.67
N LEU A 45 -2.84 -2.52 3.95
CA LEU A 45 -1.88 -3.00 4.94
C LEU A 45 -2.54 -3.12 6.32
N ARG A 46 -3.26 -2.09 6.76
CA ARG A 46 -4.00 -2.12 8.03
C ARG A 46 -4.95 -3.31 8.10
N LYS A 47 -5.70 -3.56 7.04
CA LYS A 47 -6.62 -4.72 6.96
C LYS A 47 -5.87 -6.04 7.10
N LEU A 48 -4.72 -6.20 6.44
CA LEU A 48 -3.91 -7.43 6.53
C LEU A 48 -3.33 -7.63 7.94
N LEU A 49 -2.89 -6.57 8.60
CA LEU A 49 -2.39 -6.64 9.97
C LEU A 49 -3.47 -7.05 10.96
N LEU A 50 -4.69 -6.48 10.83
CA LEU A 50 -5.83 -6.88 11.66
C LEU A 50 -6.22 -8.35 11.42
N ALA A 51 -6.30 -8.77 10.16
CA ALA A 51 -6.57 -10.17 9.82
C ALA A 51 -5.50 -11.12 10.38
N GLY A 52 -4.23 -10.71 10.37
CA GLY A 52 -3.14 -11.46 10.99
C GLY A 52 -3.27 -11.52 12.52
N ALA A 53 -3.63 -10.42 13.16
CA ALA A 53 -3.83 -10.36 14.62
C ALA A 53 -5.04 -11.18 15.09
N GLU A 54 -6.08 -11.28 14.27
CA GLU A 54 -7.26 -12.13 14.52
C GLU A 54 -7.01 -13.62 14.21
N SER A 55 -5.91 -13.95 13.53
CA SER A 55 -5.58 -15.34 13.20
C SER A 55 -5.07 -16.12 14.40
N ALA A 56 -5.27 -17.44 14.40
CA ALA A 56 -4.77 -18.30 15.45
C ALA A 56 -3.23 -18.24 15.52
N PRO A 57 -2.63 -18.05 16.71
CA PRO A 57 -1.19 -18.06 16.86
C PRO A 57 -0.60 -19.38 16.36
N THR A 58 0.43 -19.29 15.53
CA THR A 58 1.22 -20.45 15.10
C THR A 58 2.49 -20.56 15.94
N GLY A 59 3.19 -21.70 15.82
CA GLY A 59 4.53 -21.84 16.40
C GLY A 59 5.54 -20.82 15.84
N PRO A 60 6.72 -20.70 16.47
CA PRO A 60 7.76 -19.78 16.04
C PRO A 60 8.17 -19.97 14.57
N ALA A 61 8.42 -18.87 13.86
CA ALA A 61 9.01 -18.89 12.53
C ALA A 61 10.54 -19.06 12.62
N ASP A 62 10.97 -20.24 13.06
CA ASP A 62 12.38 -20.61 13.23
C ASP A 62 13.01 -21.22 11.97
N GLY A 63 14.25 -21.71 12.08
CA GLY A 63 14.95 -22.36 10.97
C GLY A 63 14.20 -23.58 10.42
N ALA A 64 13.65 -24.43 11.29
CA ALA A 64 12.93 -25.62 10.88
C ALA A 64 11.62 -25.28 10.15
N TYR A 65 10.93 -24.22 10.59
CA TYR A 65 9.78 -23.66 9.89
C TYR A 65 10.13 -23.27 8.44
N PHE A 66 11.22 -22.52 8.24
CA PHE A 66 11.63 -22.07 6.90
C PHE A 66 12.18 -23.20 6.02
N ASP A 67 12.83 -24.21 6.60
CA ASP A 67 13.25 -25.41 5.87
C ASP A 67 12.04 -26.19 5.34
N ALA A 68 11.07 -26.47 6.20
CA ALA A 68 9.82 -27.13 5.82
C ALA A 68 9.01 -26.31 4.80
N LEU A 69 9.03 -24.99 4.90
CA LEU A 69 8.39 -24.09 3.94
C LEU A 69 9.03 -24.19 2.55
N ARG A 70 10.37 -24.14 2.48
CA ARG A 70 11.12 -24.24 1.20
C ARG A 70 10.90 -25.59 0.52
N ASP A 71 10.90 -26.68 1.28
CA ASP A 71 10.62 -28.02 0.74
C ASP A 71 9.22 -28.12 0.16
N ARG A 72 8.23 -27.52 0.83
CA ARG A 72 6.84 -27.49 0.35
C ARG A 72 6.70 -26.72 -0.95
N VAL A 73 7.33 -25.54 -1.06
CA VAL A 73 7.32 -24.73 -2.28
C VAL A 73 7.98 -25.50 -3.44
N ARG A 74 9.16 -26.10 -3.22
CA ARG A 74 9.87 -26.89 -4.24
C ARG A 74 9.06 -28.09 -4.73
N LYS A 75 8.37 -28.79 -3.84
CA LYS A 75 7.48 -29.91 -4.21
C LYS A 75 6.28 -29.46 -5.06
N ARG A 76 5.79 -28.24 -4.84
CA ARG A 76 4.64 -27.67 -5.56
C ARG A 76 4.98 -27.20 -6.97
N VAL A 77 6.21 -26.73 -7.19
CA VAL A 77 6.73 -26.30 -8.51
C VAL A 77 7.12 -27.49 -9.41
N ARG A 78 7.39 -28.67 -8.82
CA ARG A 78 7.70 -29.91 -9.56
C ARG A 78 6.46 -30.71 -10.00
N ARG A 79 5.24 -30.23 -9.69
CA ARG A 79 3.97 -30.76 -10.20
C ARG A 79 3.42 -29.81 -11.25
#